data_AF-A0A7J9QBE1-F1
#
_entry.id   AF-A0A7J9QBE1-F1
#
_cell.length_a   1.000
_cell.length_b   1.000
_cell.length_c   1.000
_cell.angle_alpha   90.00
_cell.angle_beta   90.00
_cell.angle_gamma   90.00
#
_symmetry.space_group_name_H-M   'P 1'
#
loop_
_entity.id
_entity.type
_entity.pdbx_description
1 polymer ?
#
loop_
_entity_poly.entity_id
_entity_poly.type
_entity_poly.pdbx_seq_one_letter_code
_entity_poly.pdbx_strand_id
1 'polypeptide(L)' 'MGLKEKCTICNEKVKQRYNPMNEWGIEGTMCGKCYSKKVDEYYPGDHIRVNKDLD' A
#
# COMPACT_ATOMS: atom_id res chain seq x y z
N MET A 1 -3.69 25.27 -7.87
CA MET A 1 -4.49 24.15 -8.44
C MET A 1 -3.99 22.87 -7.79
N GLY A 2 -4.60 22.41 -6.69
CA GLY A 2 -4.11 21.23 -5.97
C GLY A 2 -4.31 19.99 -6.83
N LEU A 3 -3.24 19.43 -7.38
CA LEU A 3 -3.31 18.15 -8.08
C LEU A 3 -3.81 17.11 -7.07
N LYS A 4 -5.06 16.67 -7.25
CA LYS A 4 -5.59 15.50 -6.56
C LYS A 4 -4.76 14.32 -7.06
N GLU A 5 -3.76 13.91 -6.29
CA GLU A 5 -2.94 12.76 -6.63
C GLU A 5 -3.82 11.54 -6.84
N LYS A 6 -3.51 10.81 -7.91
CA LYS A 6 -4.21 9.61 -8.33
C LYS A 6 -3.31 8.41 -8.07
N CYS A 7 -3.94 7.29 -7.75
CA CYS A 7 -3.22 6.04 -7.54
C CYS A 7 -2.66 5.58 -8.88
N THR A 8 -1.37 5.25 -8.95
CA THR A 8 -0.74 4.73 -10.18
C THR A 8 -1.36 3.39 -10.63
N ILE A 9 -1.92 2.61 -9.68
CA ILE A 9 -2.53 1.30 -9.95
C ILE A 9 -4.00 1.43 -10.39
N CYS A 10 -4.86 2.07 -9.57
CA CYS A 10 -6.31 2.12 -9.85
C CYS A 10 -6.79 3.44 -10.44
N ASN A 11 -5.92 4.44 -10.62
CA ASN A 11 -6.24 5.79 -11.10
C ASN A 11 -7.31 6.56 -10.29
N GLU A 12 -7.75 6.02 -9.16
CA GLU A 12 -8.66 6.69 -8.24
C GLU A 12 -7.96 7.78 -7.42
N LYS A 13 -8.77 8.70 -6.89
CA LYS A 13 -8.29 9.77 -6.02
C LYS A 13 -7.69 9.19 -4.73
N VAL A 14 -6.45 9.56 -4.45
CA VAL A 14 -5.72 9.13 -3.27
C VAL A 14 -6.16 9.99 -2.09
N LYS A 15 -6.76 9.38 -1.06
CA LYS A 15 -7.07 10.04 0.22
C LYS A 15 -5.85 10.09 1.15
N GLN A 16 -5.08 9.01 1.19
CA GLN A 16 -3.80 8.89 1.89
C GLN A 16 -2.76 8.37 0.91
N ARG A 17 -1.64 9.09 0.83
CA ARG A 17 -0.49 8.73 -0.01
C ARG A 17 0.25 7.55 0.63
N TYR A 18 0.46 6.50 -0.15
CA TYR A 18 1.36 5.41 0.19
C TYR A 18 2.46 5.36 -0.86
N ASN A 19 3.70 5.30 -0.40
CA ASN A 19 4.84 5.05 -1.26
C ASN A 19 4.96 3.52 -1.45
N PRO A 20 5.03 3.02 -2.69
CA PRO A 20 5.30 1.61 -2.96
C PRO A 20 6.65 1.19 -2.38
N MET A 21 6.79 -0.09 -2.04
CA MET A 21 8.09 -0.64 -1.64
C MET A 21 9.04 -0.69 -2.85
N ASN A 22 10.34 -0.46 -2.63
CA ASN A 22 11.34 -0.51 -3.70
C ASN A 22 11.33 -1.85 -4.45
N GLU A 23 11.09 -2.94 -3.71
CA GLU A 23 11.07 -4.32 -4.21
C GLU A 23 9.95 -4.55 -5.24
N TRP A 24 8.90 -3.72 -5.24
CA TRP A 24 7.79 -3.85 -6.17
C TRP A 24 8.07 -3.21 -7.53
N GLY A 25 9.11 -2.38 -7.66
CA GLY A 25 9.46 -1.72 -8.92
C GLY A 25 8.37 -0.78 -9.45
N ILE A 26 7.53 -0.22 -8.56
CA ILE A 26 6.44 0.69 -8.93
C ILE A 26 6.87 2.11 -8.62
N GLU A 27 6.76 3.00 -9.61
CA GLU A 27 7.03 4.43 -9.43
C GLU A 27 5.72 5.22 -9.30
N GLY A 28 5.70 6.18 -8.37
CA GLY A 28 4.55 7.06 -8.12
C GLY A 28 3.83 6.78 -6.80
N THR A 29 2.62 7.34 -6.69
CA THR A 29 1.81 7.25 -5.46
C THR A 29 0.76 6.14 -5.57
N MET A 30 0.60 5.38 -4.50
CA MET A 30 -0.48 4.41 -4.34
C MET A 30 -1.50 4.85 -3.29
N CYS A 31 -2.75 4.40 -3.47
CA CYS A 31 -3.75 4.48 -2.43
C CYS A 31 -3.62 3.27 -1.48
N GLY A 32 -4.14 3.40 -0.25
CA GLY A 32 -4.05 2.34 0.76
C GLY A 32 -4.65 1.01 0.32
N LYS A 33 -5.73 1.02 -0.47
CA LYS A 33 -6.35 -0.20 -1.01
C LYS A 33 -5.39 -0.98 -1.91
N CYS A 34 -4.74 -0.29 -2.85
CA CYS A 34 -3.77 -0.91 -3.75
C CYS A 34 -2.51 -1.32 -2.99
N TYR A 35 -2.10 -0.55 -1.98
CA TYR A 35 -0.96 -0.90 -1.14
C TYR A 35 -1.20 -2.21 -0.38
N SER A 36 -2.31 -2.32 0.36
CA SER A 36 -2.65 -3.54 1.09
C SER A 36 -2.75 -4.76 0.16
N LYS A 37 -3.36 -4.60 -1.01
CA LYS A 37 -3.44 -5.69 -1.99
C LYS A 37 -2.05 -6.12 -2.48
N LYS A 38 -1.15 -5.17 -2.73
CA LYS A 38 0.21 -5.47 -3.18
C LYS A 38 1.03 -6.14 -2.09
N VAL A 39 0.86 -5.75 -0.82
CA VAL A 39 1.46 -6.45 0.33
C VAL A 39 1.01 -7.91 0.38
N ASP A 40 -0.30 -8.15 0.27
CA ASP A 40 -0.88 -9.49 0.27
C ASP A 40 -0.36 -10.36 -0.89
N GLU A 41 -0.27 -9.79 -2.10
CA GLU A 41 0.29 -10.48 -3.27
C GLU A 41 1.79 -10.78 -3.13
N TYR A 42 2.57 -9.90 -2.49
CA TYR A 42 4.03 -10.01 -2.43
C TYR A 42 4.53 -10.82 -1.23
N TYR A 43 3.80 -10.78 -0.12
CA TYR A 43 4.11 -11.54 1.09
C TYR A 43 2.95 -12.48 1.43
N PRO A 44 2.69 -13.50 0.58
CA PRO A 44 1.59 -14.43 0.81
C PRO A 44 1.84 -15.22 2.10
N GLY A 45 0.87 -15.22 3.02
CA GLY A 45 0.93 -15.97 4.27
C GLY A 45 0.07 -15.38 5.38
N ASP A 46 -0.12 -16.14 6.46
CA ASP A 46 -0.88 -15.68 7.63
C ASP A 46 -0.03 -14.70 8.45
N HIS A 47 -0.42 -13.43 8.45
CA HIS A 47 0.27 -12.38 9.21
C HIS A 47 -0.21 -12.38 10.67
N ILE A 48 0.40 -13.21 11.51
CA ILE A 48 0.11 -13.17 12.95
C ILE A 48 0.88 -12.02 13.64
N ARG A 49 0.19 -11.29 14.51
CA ARG A 49 0.86 -10.39 15.45
C ARG A 49 1.56 -11.25 16.49
N VAL A 50 2.88 -11.34 16.39
CA VAL A 50 3.72 -11.91 17.44
C VAL A 50 3.75 -10.98 18.65
N ASN A 51 3.96 -11.54 19.86
CA ASN A 51 4.04 -10.78 21.12
C ASN A 51 2.73 -10.11 21.57
N LYS A 52 1.57 -10.70 21.25
CA LYS A 52 0.27 -10.20 21.75
C LYS A 52 0.12 -10.42 23.26
N ASP A 53 0.87 -11.37 23.79
CA ASP A 53 0.99 -11.75 25.21
C ASP A 53 1.73 -10.73 26.09
N LEU A 54 2.32 -9.69 25.51
CA LEU A 54 3.05 -8.63 26.22
C LEU A 54 2.20 -7.37 26.54
N ASP A 55 0.89 -7.40 26.28
CA ASP A 55 -0.09 -6.33 26.59
C ASP A 55 -0.85 -6.60 27.90
#